data_AF-A0AAD8J171-F1
#
_entry.id   AF-A0AAD8J171-F1
#
_cell.length_a   1.000
_cell.length_b   1.000
_cell.length_c   1.000
_cell.angle_alpha   90.00
_cell.angle_beta   90.00
_cell.angle_gamma   90.00
#
_symmetry.space_group_name_H-M   'P 1'
#
loop_
_entity.id
_entity.type
_entity.pdbx_description
1 polymer ?
#
loop_
_entity_poly.entity_id
_entity_poly.type
_entity_poly.pdbx_seq_one_letter_code
_entity_poly.pdbx_strand_id
1 'polypeptide(L)'
;MLRHANNIHIKDSQFCCACNFGYIIYRLLACSLVRIREDDRNHYAHRRIDISGLLLNDLFRKLFTSLKRDTRLNAKKIVEKREQFMSDFAIRSAIVTQGFRHAIASGNWDDKTSGVSQVLHRMTYVATFSHLRRLNSTFGYQGSQTKPRQVHSSQWERICRAKTPEGQACGLVKTLALMANVTVGSREDQISELLKESADVFDFLLRKSGRKEHKYETTGKARDKYKVFLNECLLGFHSDGKQLVSKLRQLKRKAAITSDFGVVMDFSNMEVRICTDYGRCSCPLLVENQSILMKMDLQELEQEGIFRIHFDADEEETTMICLTIKDLRIQSENPDESKIGWFTHCELHPSLILGISASVIPFPEHNQPYRNTVLTSTNKQTIGIYVGNFHCRMDPSMHVLYYPQKPLVKTWMTQQLQSKQPAGSNAIVAIASHSGFNQKDVIIMNQSSIDRGLFRSTLFRSYRACKIALMTILIRTVLFNQEQQILRMMF
;
A
#
# COMPACT_ATOMS: atom_id res chain seq x y z
N MET A 1 10.98 16.83 -4.57
CA MET A 1 10.94 18.20 -5.13
C MET A 1 10.60 18.25 -6.63
N LEU A 2 11.37 17.70 -7.57
CA LEU A 2 11.13 17.96 -9.02
C LEU A 2 9.88 17.31 -9.66
N ARG A 3 9.27 16.27 -9.06
CA ARG A 3 8.04 15.66 -9.62
C ARG A 3 6.79 16.54 -9.46
N HIS A 4 6.70 17.32 -8.38
CA HIS A 4 5.57 18.23 -8.13
C HIS A 4 5.77 19.62 -8.75
N ALA A 5 7.00 20.01 -9.08
CA ALA A 5 7.28 21.25 -9.82
C ALA A 5 6.60 21.30 -11.21
N ASN A 6 6.20 20.15 -11.76
CA ASN A 6 5.46 20.06 -13.02
C ASN A 6 3.92 20.03 -12.85
N ASN A 7 3.39 19.98 -11.62
CA ASN A 7 1.96 20.11 -11.38
C ASN A 7 1.54 21.59 -11.39
N ILE A 8 1.20 22.04 -12.59
CA ILE A 8 0.15 22.97 -13.04
C ILE A 8 -0.19 24.25 -12.22
N HIS A 9 -0.12 24.32 -10.89
CA HIS A 9 -0.64 25.46 -10.12
C HIS A 9 0.37 26.56 -9.73
N ILE A 10 1.67 26.37 -9.95
CA ILE A 10 2.70 27.38 -9.61
C ILE A 10 3.30 28.05 -10.87
N LYS A 11 2.76 27.74 -12.05
CA LYS A 11 3.20 28.38 -13.31
C LYS A 11 2.99 29.90 -13.32
N ASP A 12 2.18 30.45 -12.43
CA ASP A 12 1.73 31.84 -12.54
C ASP A 12 2.60 32.86 -11.78
N SER A 13 3.58 32.44 -10.97
CA SER A 13 4.48 33.37 -10.27
C SER A 13 5.95 32.96 -10.38
N GLN A 14 6.70 33.65 -11.25
CA GLN A 14 8.17 33.53 -11.35
C GLN A 14 8.86 33.70 -9.99
N PHE A 15 8.25 34.48 -9.09
CA PHE A 15 8.76 34.72 -7.76
C PHE A 15 8.75 33.45 -6.87
N CYS A 16 7.66 32.68 -6.85
CA CYS A 16 7.59 31.42 -6.10
C CYS A 16 8.67 30.43 -6.54
N CYS A 17 8.89 30.34 -7.86
CA CYS A 17 9.95 29.50 -8.43
C CYS A 17 11.33 29.95 -7.94
N ALA A 18 11.61 31.25 -7.91
CA ALA A 18 12.88 31.80 -7.42
C ALA A 18 13.08 31.50 -5.93
N CYS A 19 12.05 31.66 -5.08
CA CYS A 19 12.13 31.33 -3.65
C CYS A 19 12.36 29.83 -3.40
N ASN A 20 11.65 28.95 -4.10
CA ASN A 20 11.86 27.51 -3.98
C ASN A 20 13.28 27.12 -4.42
N PHE A 21 13.79 27.74 -5.49
CA PHE A 21 15.16 27.50 -5.94
C PHE A 21 16.20 28.00 -4.93
N GLY A 22 15.99 29.20 -4.37
CA GLY A 22 16.81 29.73 -3.28
C GLY A 22 16.80 28.82 -2.05
N TYR A 23 15.66 28.24 -1.69
CA TYR A 23 15.53 27.27 -0.61
C TYR A 23 16.30 25.96 -0.89
N ILE A 24 16.27 25.46 -2.13
CA ILE A 24 17.06 24.29 -2.55
C ILE A 24 18.56 24.57 -2.40
N ILE A 25 19.03 25.73 -2.87
CA ILE A 25 20.43 26.14 -2.72
C ILE A 25 20.80 26.27 -1.24
N TYR A 26 19.92 26.87 -0.43
CA TYR A 26 20.13 26.98 1.01
C TYR A 26 20.30 25.61 1.67
N ARG A 27 19.42 24.65 1.37
CA ARG A 27 19.50 23.26 1.86
C ARG A 27 20.81 22.58 1.44
N LEU A 28 21.22 22.76 0.18
CA LEU A 28 22.47 22.21 -0.34
C LEU A 28 23.68 22.78 0.41
N LEU A 29 23.74 24.11 0.57
CA LEU A 29 24.82 24.79 1.28
C LEU A 29 24.83 24.43 2.77
N ALA A 30 23.67 24.32 3.40
CA ALA A 30 23.56 23.92 4.80
C ALA A 30 24.06 22.50 5.02
N CYS A 31 23.79 21.59 4.07
CA CYS A 31 24.34 20.23 4.08
C CYS A 31 25.85 20.21 3.85
N SER A 32 26.36 20.98 2.87
CA SER A 32 27.81 21.04 2.59
C SER A 32 28.61 21.66 3.73
N LEU A 33 27.99 22.58 4.48
CA LEU A 33 28.54 23.18 5.70
C LEU A 33 28.27 22.35 6.97
N VAL A 34 27.73 21.13 6.83
CA VAL A 34 27.46 20.19 7.93
C VAL A 34 26.52 20.77 9.01
N ARG A 35 25.67 21.73 8.64
CA ARG A 35 24.62 22.28 9.52
C ARG A 35 23.38 21.39 9.57
N ILE A 36 23.12 20.68 8.48
CA ILE A 36 22.00 19.74 8.31
C ILE A 36 22.58 18.40 7.85
N ARG A 37 21.97 17.29 8.26
CA ARG A 37 22.34 15.94 7.83
C ARG A 37 21.85 15.67 6.40
N GLU A 38 22.51 14.73 5.73
CA GLU A 38 22.05 14.23 4.43
C GLU A 38 20.68 13.53 4.55
N ASP A 39 19.81 13.72 3.56
CA ASP A 39 18.49 13.10 3.53
C ASP A 39 18.58 11.58 3.30
N ASP A 40 17.86 10.79 4.10
CA ASP A 40 17.79 9.34 3.91
C ASP A 40 16.81 8.95 2.79
N ARG A 41 17.36 8.54 1.65
CA ARG A 41 16.61 8.04 0.49
C ARG A 41 15.74 6.80 0.77
N ASN A 42 16.02 6.06 1.84
CA ASN A 42 15.27 4.85 2.19
C ASN A 42 14.08 5.13 3.12
N HIS A 43 14.00 6.33 3.69
CA HIS A 43 12.91 6.74 4.53
C HIS A 43 11.56 6.61 3.80
N TYR A 44 10.56 6.03 4.46
CA TYR A 44 9.26 5.80 3.84
C TYR A 44 8.46 7.09 3.64
N ALA A 45 8.78 8.17 4.36
CA ALA A 45 8.21 9.50 4.11
C ALA A 45 8.44 9.99 2.67
N HIS A 46 9.54 9.57 2.04
CA HIS A 46 9.89 9.95 0.67
C HIS A 46 9.46 8.92 -0.39
N ARG A 47 8.74 7.87 0.03
CA ARG A 47 8.21 6.85 -0.87
C ARG A 47 6.70 7.02 -1.02
N ARG A 48 6.20 6.63 -2.19
CA ARG A 48 4.77 6.59 -2.49
C ARG A 48 4.43 5.22 -3.07
N ILE A 49 3.23 4.76 -2.78
CA ILE A 49 2.66 3.50 -3.29
C ILE A 49 1.68 3.88 -4.39
N ASP A 50 2.00 3.44 -5.62
CA ASP A 50 1.10 3.61 -6.75
C ASP A 50 -0.03 2.58 -6.65
N ILE A 51 -1.23 3.04 -6.27
CA ILE A 51 -2.43 2.21 -6.16
C ILE A 51 -3.05 1.95 -7.54
N SER A 52 -3.90 0.93 -7.62
CA SER A 52 -4.57 0.51 -8.87
C SER A 52 -5.30 1.66 -9.57
N GLY A 53 -5.96 2.55 -8.82
CA GLY A 53 -6.66 3.70 -9.39
C GLY A 53 -5.72 4.66 -10.14
N LEU A 54 -4.55 4.96 -9.57
CA LEU A 54 -3.55 5.82 -10.21
C LEU A 54 -2.99 5.16 -11.47
N LEU A 55 -2.58 3.89 -11.37
CA LEU A 55 -2.03 3.14 -12.48
C LEU A 55 -3.04 3.06 -13.64
N LEU A 56 -4.32 2.83 -13.33
CA LEU A 56 -5.40 2.78 -14.33
C LEU A 56 -5.61 4.14 -14.98
N ASN A 57 -5.52 5.23 -14.22
CA ASN A 57 -5.61 6.59 -14.77
C ASN A 57 -4.45 6.87 -15.74
N ASP A 58 -3.23 6.51 -15.38
CA ASP A 58 -2.06 6.70 -16.26
C ASP A 58 -2.18 5.89 -17.56
N LEU A 59 -2.62 4.63 -17.45
CA LEU A 59 -2.89 3.78 -18.61
C LEU A 59 -4.00 4.38 -19.48
N PHE A 60 -5.11 4.81 -18.87
CA PHE A 60 -6.23 5.45 -19.56
C PHE A 60 -5.77 6.70 -20.30
N ARG A 61 -5.01 7.58 -19.64
CA ARG A 61 -4.52 8.84 -20.22
C ARG A 61 -3.65 8.58 -21.45
N LYS A 62 -2.81 7.54 -21.42
CA LYS A 62 -1.98 7.13 -22.57
C LYS A 62 -2.82 6.62 -23.72
N LEU A 63 -3.71 5.66 -23.46
CA LEU A 63 -4.60 5.08 -24.47
C LEU A 63 -5.53 6.14 -25.07
N PHE A 64 -6.06 7.04 -24.25
CA PHE A 64 -6.92 8.14 -24.68
C PHE A 64 -6.15 9.19 -25.48
N THR A 65 -4.90 9.46 -25.14
CA THR A 65 -4.04 10.35 -25.96
C THR A 65 -3.73 9.70 -27.32
N SER A 66 -3.52 8.38 -27.35
CA SER A 66 -3.37 7.63 -28.59
C SER A 66 -4.64 7.70 -29.45
N LEU A 67 -5.81 7.47 -28.84
CA LEU A 67 -7.11 7.62 -29.48
C LEU A 67 -7.28 9.01 -30.09
N LYS A 68 -7.00 10.09 -29.34
CA LYS A 68 -7.07 11.47 -29.84
C LYS A 68 -6.17 11.69 -31.06
N ARG A 69 -4.96 11.13 -31.07
CA ARG A 69 -4.03 11.24 -32.21
C ARG A 69 -4.56 10.48 -33.43
N ASP A 70 -5.03 9.25 -33.25
CA ASP A 70 -5.58 8.43 -34.35
C ASP A 70 -6.85 9.08 -34.94
N THR A 71 -7.77 9.54 -34.10
CA THR A 71 -8.97 10.26 -34.54
C THR A 71 -8.61 11.53 -35.30
N ARG A 72 -7.61 12.30 -34.85
CA ARG A 72 -7.15 13.49 -35.58
C ARG A 72 -6.57 13.15 -36.95
N LEU A 73 -5.79 12.06 -37.06
CA LEU A 73 -5.22 11.61 -38.33
C LEU A 73 -6.31 11.11 -39.29
N ASN A 74 -7.29 10.35 -38.78
CA ASN A 74 -8.42 9.88 -39.57
C ASN A 74 -9.29 11.05 -40.04
N ALA A 75 -9.57 12.02 -39.16
CA ALA A 75 -10.31 13.22 -39.52
C ALA A 75 -9.61 14.02 -40.63
N LYS A 76 -8.29 14.18 -40.56
CA LYS A 76 -7.51 14.82 -41.65
C LYS A 76 -7.68 14.11 -42.99
N LYS A 77 -7.58 12.77 -43.00
CA LYS A 77 -7.76 11.97 -44.23
C LYS A 77 -9.16 12.10 -44.83
N ILE A 78 -10.19 12.13 -43.99
CA ILE A 78 -11.59 12.32 -44.43
C ILE A 78 -11.75 13.70 -45.07
N VAL A 79 -11.17 14.75 -44.45
CA VAL A 79 -11.19 16.11 -44.98
C VAL A 79 -10.45 16.20 -46.32
N GLU A 80 -9.27 15.60 -46.44
CA GLU A 80 -8.50 15.55 -47.69
C GLU A 80 -9.27 14.86 -48.83
N LYS A 81 -10.05 13.82 -48.51
CA LYS A 81 -10.89 13.09 -49.47
C LYS A 81 -12.25 13.74 -49.75
N ARG A 82 -12.61 14.83 -49.05
CA ARG A 82 -13.93 15.48 -49.09
C ARG A 82 -15.10 14.52 -48.79
N GLU A 83 -14.87 13.53 -47.93
CA GLU A 83 -15.92 12.63 -47.47
C GLU A 83 -16.68 13.22 -46.26
N GLN A 84 -17.93 12.80 -46.04
CA GLN A 84 -18.68 13.21 -44.85
C GLN A 84 -18.03 12.65 -43.57
N PHE A 85 -17.89 13.50 -42.55
CA PHE A 85 -17.37 13.07 -41.26
C PHE A 85 -18.44 12.30 -40.49
N MET A 86 -18.25 10.99 -40.40
CA MET A 86 -19.04 10.12 -39.54
C MET A 86 -18.23 9.71 -38.30
N SER A 87 -18.75 10.04 -37.11
CA SER A 87 -18.10 9.79 -35.81
C SER A 87 -17.70 8.33 -35.60
N ASP A 88 -18.56 7.41 -36.03
CA ASP A 88 -18.42 5.97 -35.78
C ASP A 88 -17.25 5.37 -36.57
N PHE A 89 -16.97 5.93 -37.75
CA PHE A 89 -15.83 5.54 -38.58
C PHE A 89 -14.54 6.26 -38.18
N ALA A 90 -14.65 7.49 -37.65
CA ALA A 90 -13.49 8.29 -37.26
C ALA A 90 -12.89 7.87 -35.91
N ILE A 91 -13.71 7.37 -34.98
CA ILE A 91 -13.31 7.04 -33.60
C ILE A 91 -13.18 5.52 -33.44
N ARG A 92 -11.94 5.02 -33.33
CA ARG A 92 -11.67 3.59 -33.11
C ARG A 92 -11.63 3.25 -31.62
N SER A 93 -12.78 2.94 -31.03
CA SER A 93 -12.91 2.53 -29.61
C SER A 93 -12.08 1.29 -29.23
N ALA A 94 -11.72 0.46 -30.22
CA ALA A 94 -10.87 -0.71 -30.07
C ALA A 94 -9.48 -0.38 -29.49
N ILE A 95 -8.94 0.83 -29.73
CA ILE A 95 -7.63 1.26 -29.22
C ILE A 95 -7.62 1.19 -27.68
N VAL A 96 -8.67 1.72 -27.05
CA VAL A 96 -8.79 1.74 -25.59
C VAL A 96 -9.12 0.33 -25.09
N THR A 97 -10.13 -0.31 -25.68
CA THR A 97 -10.62 -1.63 -25.22
C THR A 97 -9.54 -2.71 -25.30
N GLN A 98 -8.85 -2.82 -26.45
CA GLN A 98 -7.80 -3.80 -26.64
C GLN A 98 -6.52 -3.43 -25.88
N GLY A 99 -6.22 -2.14 -25.75
CA GLY A 99 -5.12 -1.64 -24.93
C GLY A 99 -5.24 -2.09 -23.47
N PHE A 100 -6.42 -1.91 -22.86
CA PHE A 100 -6.68 -2.40 -21.50
C PHE A 100 -6.60 -3.92 -21.39
N ARG A 101 -7.22 -4.66 -22.33
CA ARG A 101 -7.14 -6.14 -22.33
C ARG A 101 -5.71 -6.63 -22.37
N HIS A 102 -4.88 -6.05 -23.24
CA HIS A 102 -3.47 -6.42 -23.36
C HIS A 102 -2.69 -6.11 -22.08
N ALA A 103 -2.81 -4.88 -21.55
CA ALA A 103 -2.06 -4.46 -20.36
C ALA A 103 -2.43 -5.28 -19.11
N ILE A 104 -3.72 -5.55 -18.89
CA ILE A 104 -4.20 -6.32 -17.73
C ILE A 104 -3.84 -7.80 -17.87
N ALA A 105 -3.95 -8.38 -19.08
CA ALA A 105 -3.67 -9.80 -19.29
C ALA A 105 -2.17 -10.12 -19.27
N SER A 106 -1.33 -9.29 -19.89
CA SER A 106 0.12 -9.49 -19.93
C SER A 106 0.83 -9.01 -18.66
N GLY A 107 0.21 -8.07 -17.92
CA GLY A 107 0.85 -7.38 -16.80
C GLY A 107 1.91 -6.36 -17.20
N ASN A 108 2.06 -6.08 -18.51
CA ASN A 108 2.95 -5.05 -19.05
C ASN A 108 2.12 -3.81 -19.39
N TRP A 109 2.26 -2.77 -18.57
CA TRP A 109 1.47 -1.55 -18.70
C TRP A 109 2.22 -0.49 -19.50
N ASP A 110 3.56 -0.51 -19.47
CA ASP A 110 4.50 0.27 -20.30
C ASP A 110 5.86 -0.44 -20.38
N ASP A 111 6.78 0.11 -21.18
CA ASP A 111 8.18 -0.36 -21.31
C ASP A 111 8.94 -0.46 -19.97
N LYS A 112 8.47 0.25 -18.92
CA LYS A 112 9.11 0.28 -17.59
C LYS A 112 8.28 -0.38 -16.48
N THR A 113 7.03 -0.74 -16.74
CA THR A 113 6.08 -1.22 -15.72
C THR A 113 5.57 -2.61 -16.10
N SER A 114 6.44 -3.60 -15.87
CA SER A 114 6.12 -5.02 -16.01
C SER A 114 5.75 -5.64 -14.66
N GLY A 115 4.88 -6.65 -14.70
CA GLY A 115 4.49 -7.41 -13.51
C GLY A 115 3.54 -6.70 -12.54
N VAL A 116 2.84 -5.65 -13.01
CA VAL A 116 1.82 -4.90 -12.25
C VAL A 116 0.57 -5.77 -12.05
N SER A 117 0.07 -6.36 -13.14
CA SER A 117 -1.04 -7.32 -13.09
C SER A 117 -0.50 -8.73 -12.90
N GLN A 118 -1.14 -9.50 -12.02
CA GLN A 118 -0.76 -10.87 -11.71
C GLN A 118 -2.02 -11.72 -11.50
N VAL A 119 -1.94 -13.00 -11.82
CA VAL A 119 -3.01 -13.95 -11.51
C VAL A 119 -3.16 -14.09 -10.00
N LEU A 120 -4.39 -13.93 -9.49
CA LEU A 120 -4.67 -13.98 -8.07
C LEU A 120 -4.32 -15.35 -7.47
N HIS A 121 -3.53 -15.37 -6.41
CA HIS A 121 -3.11 -16.60 -5.74
C HIS A 121 -4.23 -17.14 -4.82
N ARG A 122 -4.84 -18.26 -5.19
CA ARG A 122 -6.07 -18.81 -4.57
C ARG A 122 -5.90 -20.21 -3.99
N MET A 123 -4.87 -20.41 -3.17
CA MET A 123 -4.67 -21.67 -2.44
C MET A 123 -5.46 -21.71 -1.13
N THR A 124 -5.50 -20.57 -0.41
CA THR A 124 -6.27 -20.38 0.83
C THR A 124 -6.77 -18.95 0.90
N TYR A 125 -7.75 -18.71 1.77
CA TYR A 125 -8.26 -17.37 2.06
C TYR A 125 -7.12 -16.43 2.47
N VAL A 126 -6.24 -16.87 3.40
CA VAL A 126 -5.06 -16.12 3.86
C VAL A 126 -4.13 -15.79 2.70
N ALA A 127 -3.86 -16.73 1.80
CA ALA A 127 -2.99 -16.51 0.64
C ALA A 127 -3.55 -15.44 -0.31
N THR A 128 -4.87 -15.41 -0.50
CA THR A 128 -5.55 -14.43 -1.35
C THR A 128 -5.43 -13.00 -0.80
N PHE A 129 -5.79 -12.73 0.46
CA PHE A 129 -5.61 -11.37 1.02
C PHE A 129 -4.15 -10.97 1.12
N SER A 130 -3.28 -11.94 1.43
CA SER A 130 -1.84 -11.78 1.39
C SER A 130 -1.34 -11.28 0.03
N HIS A 131 -1.95 -11.73 -1.07
CA HIS A 131 -1.58 -11.34 -2.43
C HIS A 131 -2.14 -9.95 -2.78
N LEU A 132 -3.36 -9.63 -2.35
CA LEU A 132 -3.97 -8.30 -2.54
C LEU A 132 -3.20 -7.16 -1.86
N ARG A 133 -2.50 -7.45 -0.76
CA ARG A 133 -1.69 -6.46 -0.02
C ARG A 133 -0.20 -6.46 -0.37
N ARG A 134 0.17 -7.15 -1.46
CA ARG A 134 1.55 -7.23 -1.93
C ARG A 134 1.97 -5.91 -2.58
N LEU A 135 3.18 -5.48 -2.28
CA LEU A 135 3.85 -4.35 -2.90
C LEU A 135 5.08 -4.86 -3.65
N ASN A 136 5.25 -4.41 -4.89
CA ASN A 136 6.45 -4.67 -5.67
C ASN A 136 7.24 -3.37 -5.80
N SER A 137 8.52 -3.42 -5.48
CA SER A 137 9.44 -2.34 -5.76
C SER A 137 9.70 -2.22 -7.27
N THR A 138 9.88 -1.00 -7.77
CA THR A 138 10.27 -0.72 -9.16
C THR A 138 11.75 -0.99 -9.43
N PHE A 139 12.54 -1.25 -8.39
CA PHE A 139 13.94 -1.66 -8.56
C PHE A 139 14.00 -3.01 -9.29
N GLY A 140 14.87 -3.10 -10.29
CA GLY A 140 15.16 -4.36 -10.96
C GLY A 140 15.65 -5.41 -9.96
N TYR A 141 15.27 -6.67 -10.18
CA TYR A 141 15.75 -7.79 -9.36
C TYR A 141 17.25 -8.04 -9.53
N GLN A 142 17.83 -7.56 -10.64
CA GLN A 142 19.24 -7.62 -10.95
C GLN A 142 19.98 -6.46 -10.25
N GLY A 143 20.80 -6.81 -9.26
CA GLY A 143 21.64 -5.86 -8.53
C GLY A 143 21.81 -6.22 -7.06
N SER A 144 23.07 -6.16 -6.60
CA SER A 144 23.47 -6.40 -5.20
C SER A 144 23.27 -5.17 -4.30
N GLN A 145 22.28 -4.32 -4.58
CA GLN A 145 21.99 -3.18 -3.71
C GLN A 145 21.32 -3.68 -2.43
N THR A 146 22.05 -3.61 -1.32
CA THR A 146 21.62 -4.12 -0.01
C THR A 146 20.65 -3.16 0.70
N LYS A 147 20.92 -1.85 0.66
CA LYS A 147 20.14 -0.82 1.36
C LYS A 147 18.61 -0.86 1.12
N PRO A 148 18.08 -0.95 -0.13
CA PRO A 148 16.63 -0.98 -0.35
C PRO A 148 15.97 -2.28 0.12
N ARG A 149 16.76 -3.36 0.29
CA ARG A 149 16.29 -4.69 0.72
C ARG A 149 16.26 -4.82 2.24
N GLN A 150 17.07 -4.04 2.94
CA GLN A 150 17.10 -4.01 4.39
C GLN A 150 15.79 -3.43 4.96
N VAL A 151 15.42 -3.92 6.14
CA VAL A 151 14.31 -3.37 6.91
C VAL A 151 14.73 -2.00 7.44
N HIS A 152 13.90 -1.00 7.20
CA HIS A 152 14.11 0.38 7.65
C HIS A 152 13.18 0.67 8.83
N SER A 153 13.57 1.52 9.78
CA SER A 153 12.77 1.85 10.98
C SER A 153 11.40 2.41 10.60
N SER A 154 11.33 3.37 9.67
CA SER A 154 10.05 3.95 9.19
C SER A 154 9.16 3.02 8.37
N GLN A 155 9.48 1.73 8.29
CA GLN A 155 8.55 0.70 7.82
C GLN A 155 7.62 0.18 8.92
N TRP A 156 7.88 0.55 10.18
CA TRP A 156 7.06 0.20 11.34
C TRP A 156 5.58 0.53 11.07
N GLU A 157 4.68 -0.42 11.41
CA GLU A 157 3.22 -0.35 11.19
C GLU A 157 2.73 -0.13 9.75
N ARG A 158 3.65 -0.01 8.78
CA ARG A 158 3.33 0.19 7.35
C ARG A 158 3.56 -1.08 6.56
N ILE A 159 4.68 -1.74 6.81
CA ILE A 159 5.13 -2.93 6.08
C ILE A 159 5.37 -4.06 7.07
N CYS A 160 4.86 -5.23 6.72
CA CYS A 160 5.16 -6.46 7.46
C CYS A 160 6.66 -6.77 7.40
N ARG A 161 7.32 -6.78 8.56
CA ARG A 161 8.75 -7.11 8.69
C ARG A 161 9.06 -8.58 8.44
N ALA A 162 8.11 -9.48 8.72
CA ALA A 162 8.31 -10.92 8.59
C ALA A 162 8.06 -11.43 7.15
N LYS A 163 7.34 -10.70 6.30
CA LYS A 163 6.87 -11.25 5.02
C LYS A 163 7.60 -10.67 3.82
N THR A 164 8.54 -11.45 3.32
CA THR A 164 9.24 -11.24 2.06
C THR A 164 9.52 -12.60 1.40
N PRO A 165 9.49 -12.73 0.06
CA PRO A 165 9.99 -13.93 -0.60
C PRO A 165 11.49 -14.11 -0.36
N GLU A 166 11.94 -15.36 -0.48
CA GLU A 166 13.35 -15.74 -0.46
C GLU A 166 14.03 -15.47 -1.81
N GLY A 167 15.36 -15.42 -1.81
CA GLY A 167 16.17 -15.24 -3.03
C GLY A 167 16.18 -13.81 -3.57
N GLN A 168 16.18 -13.67 -4.90
CA GLN A 168 16.44 -12.38 -5.58
C GLN A 168 15.38 -11.30 -5.32
N ALA A 169 14.17 -11.68 -4.92
CA ALA A 169 13.09 -10.75 -4.61
C ALA A 169 13.08 -10.31 -3.12
N CYS A 170 14.00 -10.84 -2.30
CA CYS A 170 14.08 -10.54 -0.88
C CYS A 170 14.24 -9.04 -0.63
N GLY A 171 13.35 -8.49 0.20
CA GLY A 171 13.29 -7.08 0.57
C GLY A 171 12.74 -6.14 -0.51
N LEU A 172 12.52 -6.62 -1.74
CA LEU A 172 11.93 -5.84 -2.83
C LEU A 172 10.43 -6.06 -2.96
N VAL A 173 9.99 -7.29 -2.67
CA VAL A 173 8.58 -7.63 -2.57
C VAL A 173 8.18 -7.54 -1.10
N LYS A 174 7.32 -6.58 -0.80
CA LYS A 174 6.85 -6.27 0.55
C LYS A 174 5.36 -6.55 0.67
N THR A 175 4.83 -6.56 1.88
CA THR A 175 3.38 -6.64 2.12
C THR A 175 3.01 -5.57 3.14
N LEU A 176 1.89 -4.89 2.94
CA LEU A 176 1.33 -3.98 3.93
C LEU A 176 1.10 -4.68 5.29
N ALA A 177 1.35 -3.96 6.38
CA ALA A 177 0.96 -4.36 7.73
C ALA A 177 -0.57 -4.34 7.89
N LEU A 178 -1.15 -4.87 8.98
CA LEU A 178 -2.60 -5.09 9.09
C LEU A 178 -3.42 -3.81 8.96
N MET A 179 -3.07 -2.74 9.67
CA MET A 179 -3.82 -1.48 9.65
C MET A 179 -3.24 -0.42 8.70
N ALA A 180 -2.18 -0.76 7.96
CA ALA A 180 -1.60 0.16 7.00
C ALA A 180 -2.60 0.51 5.89
N ASN A 181 -2.88 1.81 5.76
CA ASN A 181 -3.74 2.42 4.76
C ASN A 181 -2.91 3.23 3.76
N VAL A 182 -3.33 3.24 2.50
CA VAL A 182 -2.69 4.03 1.44
C VAL A 182 -3.59 5.19 1.07
N THR A 183 -3.09 6.42 1.23
CA THR A 183 -3.91 7.63 1.00
C THR A 183 -4.36 7.73 -0.45
N VAL A 184 -5.61 8.14 -0.67
CA VAL A 184 -6.16 8.38 -2.02
C VAL A 184 -5.89 9.80 -2.50
N GLY A 185 -5.45 10.68 -1.59
CA GLY A 185 -5.18 12.09 -1.85
C GLY A 185 -6.33 12.98 -1.37
N SER A 186 -6.01 14.24 -1.12
CA SER A 186 -6.98 15.27 -0.70
C SER A 186 -7.00 16.42 -1.68
N ARG A 187 -8.10 17.19 -1.71
CA ARG A 187 -8.19 18.36 -2.58
C ARG A 187 -7.28 19.47 -2.06
N GLU A 188 -6.25 19.81 -2.84
CA GLU A 188 -5.31 20.88 -2.51
C GLU A 188 -6.02 22.25 -2.35
N ASP A 189 -7.03 22.53 -3.19
CA ASP A 189 -7.77 23.79 -3.19
C ASP A 189 -8.32 24.15 -1.80
N GLN A 190 -8.95 23.17 -1.12
CA GLN A 190 -9.60 23.38 0.18
C GLN A 190 -8.58 23.78 1.26
N ILE A 191 -7.41 23.14 1.26
CA ILE A 191 -6.35 23.47 2.20
C ILE A 191 -5.73 24.82 1.83
N SER A 192 -5.52 25.07 0.54
CA SER A 192 -4.97 26.33 0.06
C SER A 192 -5.85 27.53 0.44
N GLU A 193 -7.18 27.37 0.38
CA GLU A 193 -8.16 28.38 0.76
C GLU A 193 -8.13 28.63 2.28
N LEU A 194 -8.09 27.55 3.07
CA LEU A 194 -7.99 27.66 4.53
C LEU A 194 -6.70 28.34 5.00
N LEU A 195 -5.59 28.06 4.31
CA LEU A 195 -4.31 28.74 4.56
C LEU A 195 -4.35 30.22 4.14
N LYS A 196 -5.14 30.60 3.12
CA LYS A 196 -5.34 32.01 2.75
C LYS A 196 -6.16 32.78 3.79
N GLU A 197 -7.12 32.12 4.44
CA GLU A 197 -7.96 32.72 5.47
C GLU A 197 -7.22 32.95 6.80
N SER A 198 -6.18 32.17 7.10
CA SER A 198 -5.29 32.47 8.23
C SER A 198 -4.47 33.73 7.92
N ALA A 199 -4.84 34.84 8.57
CA ALA A 199 -4.29 36.18 8.38
C ALA A 199 -2.75 36.25 8.35
N ASP A 200 -2.08 35.31 9.01
CA ASP A 200 -0.63 35.30 9.15
C ASP A 200 0.12 34.49 8.09
N VAL A 201 -0.51 33.51 7.41
CA VAL A 201 0.18 32.63 6.43
C VAL A 201 0.50 33.38 5.12
N PHE A 202 -0.13 34.52 4.88
CA PHE A 202 -0.30 35.08 3.53
C PHE A 202 0.17 36.53 3.36
N ASP A 203 1.39 36.88 3.80
CA ASP A 203 1.95 38.22 3.50
C ASP A 203 2.80 38.28 2.20
N PHE A 204 2.94 37.16 1.46
CA PHE A 204 3.81 37.12 0.27
C PHE A 204 3.07 37.08 -1.09
N LEU A 205 1.84 36.58 -1.17
CA LEU A 205 1.26 36.21 -2.48
C LEU A 205 -0.03 36.92 -2.90
N LEU A 206 -0.69 37.70 -2.05
CA LEU A 206 -1.97 38.33 -2.39
C LEU A 206 -2.16 39.70 -1.73
N ARG A 207 -1.37 40.71 -2.13
CA ARG A 207 -1.95 42.06 -2.20
C ARG A 207 -2.59 42.22 -3.57
N LYS A 208 -3.93 42.15 -3.56
CA LYS A 208 -4.87 42.53 -4.62
C LYS A 208 -4.21 43.31 -5.77
N SER A 209 -4.32 42.74 -6.95
CA SER A 209 -4.46 43.40 -8.25
C SER A 209 -4.92 44.87 -8.16
N GLY A 210 -3.96 45.81 -8.03
CA GLY A 210 -4.29 47.23 -8.05
C GLY A 210 -3.26 48.24 -7.57
N ARG A 211 -2.18 47.87 -6.85
CA ARG A 211 -1.14 48.85 -6.47
C ARG A 211 0.24 48.44 -6.98
N LYS A 212 0.76 49.28 -7.89
CA LYS A 212 2.16 49.34 -8.32
C LYS A 212 3.03 49.57 -7.07
N GLU A 213 4.18 48.92 -7.04
CA GLU A 213 5.22 48.86 -5.97
C GLU A 213 5.15 47.62 -5.06
N HIS A 214 5.79 46.56 -5.54
CA HIS A 214 6.16 45.37 -4.77
C HIS A 214 7.29 45.71 -3.78
N LYS A 215 6.94 46.12 -2.56
CA LYS A 215 7.90 46.05 -1.44
C LYS A 215 7.88 44.63 -0.91
N TYR A 216 8.75 43.78 -1.45
CA TYR A 216 9.09 42.51 -0.83
C TYR A 216 9.59 42.80 0.59
N GLU A 217 8.91 42.27 1.62
CA GLU A 217 9.46 42.37 2.97
C GLU A 217 10.84 41.72 2.97
N THR A 218 11.85 42.51 3.33
CA THR A 218 13.23 42.06 3.38
C THR A 218 13.37 40.92 4.39
N THR A 219 14.23 39.96 4.03
CA THR A 219 14.57 38.71 4.74
C THR A 219 14.86 38.84 6.24
N GLY A 220 15.04 40.06 6.77
CA GLY A 220 15.26 40.35 8.18
C GLY A 220 14.04 40.10 9.09
N LYS A 221 12.81 40.36 8.64
CA LYS A 221 11.58 40.13 9.44
C LYS A 221 11.00 38.71 9.33
N ALA A 222 11.48 37.93 8.37
CA ALA A 222 11.04 36.56 8.12
C ALA A 222 11.86 35.49 8.86
N ARG A 223 12.99 35.86 9.49
CA ARG A 223 13.89 34.93 10.17
C ARG A 223 13.23 34.16 11.31
N ASP A 224 12.33 34.82 12.03
CA ASP A 224 11.68 34.26 13.23
C ASP A 224 10.30 33.65 12.95
N LYS A 225 9.91 33.55 11.67
CA LYS A 225 8.63 32.98 11.23
C LYS A 225 8.81 31.57 10.66
N TYR A 226 7.79 30.74 10.85
CA TYR A 226 7.74 29.39 10.28
C TYR A 226 7.47 29.44 8.78
N LYS A 227 8.30 28.79 7.95
CA LYS A 227 8.04 28.59 6.52
C LYS A 227 6.92 27.59 6.32
N VAL A 228 5.87 27.93 5.57
CA VAL A 228 4.71 27.06 5.33
C VAL A 228 4.77 26.49 3.92
N PHE A 229 4.82 25.15 3.83
CA PHE A 229 4.86 24.40 2.58
C PHE A 229 3.56 23.60 2.37
N LEU A 230 3.04 23.60 1.15
CA LEU A 230 1.97 22.71 0.69
C LEU A 230 2.47 21.90 -0.50
N ASN A 231 2.45 20.57 -0.40
CA ASN A 231 2.98 19.66 -1.44
C ASN A 231 4.39 20.07 -1.92
N GLU A 232 5.30 20.33 -0.97
CA GLU A 232 6.69 20.80 -1.21
C GLU A 232 6.83 22.21 -1.79
N CYS A 233 5.75 22.98 -1.86
CA CYS A 233 5.76 24.32 -2.44
C CYS A 233 5.66 25.37 -1.33
N LEU A 234 6.63 26.28 -1.26
CA LEU A 234 6.63 27.37 -0.28
C LEU A 234 5.48 28.34 -0.61
N LEU A 235 4.47 28.37 0.27
CA LEU A 235 3.33 29.27 0.14
C LEU A 235 3.57 30.59 0.85
N GLY A 236 4.23 30.56 2.00
CA GLY A 236 4.41 31.76 2.82
C GLY A 236 5.09 31.48 4.15
N PHE A 237 4.89 32.39 5.09
CA PHE A 237 5.46 32.33 6.43
C PHE A 237 4.34 32.52 7.45
N HIS A 238 4.46 31.93 8.63
CA HIS A 238 3.49 32.09 9.72
C HIS A 238 4.23 32.44 11.02
N SER A 239 3.66 33.32 11.82
CA SER A 239 4.23 33.75 13.11
C SER A 239 4.32 32.58 14.10
N ASP A 240 3.20 31.86 14.28
CA ASP A 240 3.06 30.75 15.22
C ASP A 240 2.68 29.44 14.51
N GLY A 241 3.67 28.66 14.10
CA GLY A 241 3.40 27.38 13.44
C GLY A 241 2.62 26.39 14.33
N LYS A 242 2.68 26.52 15.66
CA LYS A 242 2.02 25.59 16.59
C LYS A 242 0.51 25.81 16.58
N GLN A 243 0.08 27.07 16.57
CA GLN A 243 -1.33 27.41 16.41
C GLN A 243 -1.89 26.90 15.09
N LEU A 244 -1.15 27.10 13.98
CA LEU A 244 -1.55 26.64 12.65
C LEU A 244 -1.73 25.12 12.60
N VAL A 245 -0.73 24.38 13.09
CA VAL A 245 -0.74 22.91 13.12
C VAL A 245 -1.84 22.38 14.03
N SER A 246 -2.06 23.01 15.19
CA SER A 246 -3.16 22.66 16.10
C SER A 246 -4.53 22.82 15.44
N LYS A 247 -4.76 23.95 14.74
CA LYS A 247 -5.99 24.20 13.98
C LYS A 247 -6.21 23.17 12.89
N LEU A 248 -5.17 22.87 12.09
CA LEU A 248 -5.25 21.86 11.03
C LEU A 248 -5.53 20.45 11.57
N ARG A 249 -4.86 20.06 12.66
CA ARG A 249 -5.11 18.77 13.33
C ARG A 249 -6.52 18.70 13.91
N GLN A 250 -7.05 19.80 14.44
CA GLN A 250 -8.44 19.86 14.93
C GLN A 250 -9.45 19.70 13.80
N LEU A 251 -9.20 20.29 12.63
CA LEU A 251 -10.04 20.12 11.44
C LEU A 251 -10.00 18.70 10.90
N LYS A 252 -8.81 18.07 10.91
CA LYS A 252 -8.61 16.64 10.59
C LYS A 252 -9.43 15.75 11.54
N ARG A 253 -9.41 16.04 12.86
CA ARG A 253 -10.19 15.31 13.89
C ARG A 253 -11.69 15.40 13.69
N LYS A 254 -12.20 16.59 13.35
CA LYS A 254 -13.64 16.83 13.14
C LYS A 254 -14.16 16.28 11.80
N ALA A 255 -13.30 15.67 10.99
CA ALA A 255 -13.60 15.26 9.61
C ALA A 255 -14.20 16.39 8.74
N ALA A 256 -13.91 17.66 9.09
CA ALA A 256 -14.37 18.81 8.32
C ALA A 256 -13.68 18.91 6.95
N ILE A 257 -12.47 18.34 6.87
CA ILE A 257 -11.67 18.16 5.65
C ILE A 257 -11.35 16.66 5.56
N THR A 258 -11.11 16.16 4.35
CA THR A 258 -10.66 14.78 4.12
C THR A 258 -9.48 14.45 5.04
N SER A 259 -9.58 13.37 5.82
CA SER A 259 -8.57 12.98 6.83
C SER A 259 -7.22 12.56 6.24
N ASP A 260 -7.11 12.52 4.92
CA ASP A 260 -5.96 11.95 4.22
C ASP A 260 -4.75 12.88 4.17
N PHE A 261 -4.85 14.18 4.48
CA PHE A 261 -3.69 15.07 4.46
C PHE A 261 -2.79 14.88 5.71
N GLY A 262 -1.48 15.06 5.51
CA GLY A 262 -0.46 15.04 6.57
C GLY A 262 -0.01 16.44 6.95
N VAL A 263 0.28 16.69 8.22
CA VAL A 263 0.81 17.96 8.74
C VAL A 263 1.96 17.73 9.71
N VAL A 264 3.14 18.21 9.30
CA VAL A 264 4.40 18.09 10.04
C VAL A 264 4.89 19.48 10.44
N MET A 265 5.41 19.58 11.67
CA MET A 265 6.02 20.79 12.20
C MET A 265 7.47 20.50 12.55
N ASP A 266 8.40 20.98 11.73
CA ASP A 266 9.83 20.88 11.99
C ASP A 266 10.30 22.11 12.76
N PHE A 267 10.53 21.93 14.06
CA PHE A 267 11.05 22.97 14.95
C PHE A 267 12.49 23.36 14.63
N SER A 268 13.30 22.44 14.11
CA SER A 268 14.73 22.67 13.88
C SER A 268 14.94 23.59 12.67
N ASN A 269 14.15 23.39 11.62
CA ASN A 269 14.22 24.20 10.41
C ASN A 269 13.20 25.35 10.38
N MET A 270 12.35 25.48 11.40
CA MET A 270 11.22 26.41 11.45
C MET A 270 10.30 26.26 10.23
N GLU A 271 9.78 25.04 10.02
CA GLU A 271 8.95 24.69 8.86
C GLU A 271 7.65 24.01 9.27
N VAL A 272 6.57 24.34 8.58
CA VAL A 272 5.30 23.61 8.62
C VAL A 272 5.11 23.02 7.23
N ARG A 273 5.03 21.69 7.14
CA ARG A 273 4.86 20.98 5.88
C ARG A 273 3.51 20.30 5.85
N ILE A 274 2.75 20.57 4.80
CA ILE A 274 1.42 20.01 4.59
C ILE A 274 1.44 19.19 3.31
N CYS A 275 1.05 17.93 3.41
CA CYS A 275 1.06 16.98 2.29
C CYS A 275 -0.36 16.50 2.01
N THR A 276 -0.85 16.74 0.81
CA THR A 276 -2.17 16.27 0.32
C THR A 276 -2.06 15.16 -0.72
N ASP A 277 -0.82 14.79 -1.07
CA ASP A 277 -0.53 13.77 -2.08
C ASP A 277 -1.17 12.41 -1.76
N TYR A 278 -1.47 11.69 -2.83
CA TYR A 278 -1.87 10.29 -2.82
C TYR A 278 -0.68 9.36 -2.59
N GLY A 279 -0.96 8.09 -2.27
CA GLY A 279 0.04 7.03 -2.21
C GLY A 279 0.93 7.05 -0.96
N ARG A 280 0.65 7.89 0.03
CA ARG A 280 1.34 7.84 1.33
C ARG A 280 0.85 6.64 2.11
N CYS A 281 1.76 5.96 2.79
CA CYS A 281 1.41 4.86 3.66
C CYS A 281 1.22 5.40 5.09
N SER A 282 0.03 5.19 5.63
CA SER A 282 -0.40 5.74 6.91
C SER A 282 -0.93 4.63 7.82
N CYS A 283 -0.79 4.79 9.12
CA CYS A 283 -1.35 3.90 10.13
C CYS A 283 -2.28 4.68 11.07
N PRO A 284 -3.37 4.07 11.55
CA PRO A 284 -4.22 4.67 12.56
C PRO A 284 -3.55 4.62 13.93
N LEU A 285 -3.51 5.76 14.63
CA LEU A 285 -3.02 5.86 16.00
C LEU A 285 -4.10 6.46 16.90
N LEU A 286 -4.11 6.07 18.18
CA LEU A 286 -4.97 6.68 19.18
C LEU A 286 -4.41 8.05 19.56
N VAL A 287 -5.19 9.10 19.35
CA VAL A 287 -4.81 10.46 19.75
C VAL A 287 -5.06 10.63 21.24
N GLU A 288 -4.05 11.12 21.95
CA GLU A 288 -4.15 11.42 23.36
C GLU A 288 -5.17 12.55 23.62
N ASN A 289 -6.37 12.17 24.06
CA ASN A 289 -7.16 12.95 25.01
C ASN A 289 -7.22 12.11 26.28
N GLN A 290 -6.28 12.37 27.21
CA GLN A 290 -6.01 11.56 28.41
C GLN A 290 -7.29 11.18 29.19
N SER A 291 -8.34 12.01 29.18
CA SER A 291 -9.59 11.75 29.88
C SER A 291 -10.55 10.75 29.21
N ILE A 292 -10.49 10.58 27.88
CA ILE A 292 -11.48 9.79 27.10
C ILE A 292 -11.00 8.35 26.92
N LEU A 293 -9.72 8.16 26.60
CA LEU A 293 -9.12 6.83 26.38
C LEU A 293 -9.11 5.94 27.63
N MET A 294 -9.28 6.52 28.83
CA MET A 294 -9.30 5.77 30.08
C MET A 294 -10.65 5.12 30.41
N LYS A 295 -11.76 5.55 29.77
CA LYS A 295 -13.12 5.19 30.21
C LYS A 295 -13.97 4.45 29.18
N MET A 296 -13.65 4.53 27.89
CA MET A 296 -14.54 4.06 26.82
C MET A 296 -14.13 2.71 26.26
N ASP A 297 -15.13 1.88 25.96
CA ASP A 297 -14.95 0.65 25.18
C ASP A 297 -14.63 0.97 23.70
N LEU A 298 -13.93 0.07 23.01
CA LEU A 298 -13.54 0.19 21.60
C LEU A 298 -14.73 0.54 20.68
N GLN A 299 -15.95 0.12 21.02
CA GLN A 299 -17.16 0.39 20.22
C GLN A 299 -17.65 1.85 20.35
N GLU A 300 -17.46 2.48 21.51
CA GLU A 300 -17.83 3.87 21.75
C GLU A 300 -16.84 4.83 21.08
N LEU A 301 -15.55 4.45 21.10
CA LEU A 301 -14.49 5.16 20.40
C LEU A 301 -14.66 5.15 18.86
N GLU A 302 -15.31 4.12 18.28
CA GLU A 302 -15.70 4.07 16.86
C GLU A 302 -16.81 5.07 16.51
N GLN A 303 -17.78 5.25 17.42
CA GLN A 303 -18.91 6.18 17.23
C GLN A 303 -18.47 7.65 17.38
N GLU A 304 -17.54 7.93 18.28
CA GLU A 304 -16.92 9.25 18.47
C GLU A 304 -15.94 9.64 17.35
N GLY A 305 -15.65 8.72 16.42
CA GLY A 305 -14.74 8.98 15.28
C GLY A 305 -13.27 9.11 15.67
N ILE A 306 -12.89 8.74 16.90
CA ILE A 306 -11.54 8.90 17.46
C ILE A 306 -10.51 8.00 16.73
N PHE A 307 -10.95 6.88 16.13
CA PHE A 307 -10.06 5.96 15.39
C PHE A 307 -9.64 6.39 13.98
N ARG A 308 -10.20 7.45 13.41
CA ARG A 308 -10.05 7.71 11.97
C ARG A 308 -8.81 8.49 11.57
N ILE A 309 -7.94 8.85 12.51
CA ILE A 309 -6.81 9.72 12.23
C ILE A 309 -5.61 8.87 11.85
N HIS A 310 -5.30 8.93 10.56
CA HIS A 310 -4.18 8.24 9.97
C HIS A 310 -2.94 9.13 9.99
N PHE A 311 -1.82 8.54 10.41
CA PHE A 311 -0.52 9.19 10.48
C PHE A 311 0.43 8.61 9.45
N ASP A 312 1.04 9.47 8.65
CA ASP A 312 2.07 9.06 7.70
C ASP A 312 3.46 9.01 8.35
N ALA A 313 4.45 8.49 7.60
CA ALA A 313 5.81 8.33 8.11
C ALA A 313 6.52 9.66 8.37
N ASP A 314 5.99 10.78 7.88
CA ASP A 314 6.58 12.11 8.06
C ASP A 314 6.01 12.76 9.33
N GLU A 315 4.71 12.58 9.58
CA GLU A 315 4.06 12.98 10.83
C GLU A 315 4.67 12.28 12.04
N GLU A 316 5.03 10.99 11.91
CA GLU A 316 5.64 10.18 12.98
C GLU A 316 6.91 10.78 13.57
N GLU A 317 7.77 11.41 12.75
CA GLU A 317 9.04 12.02 13.18
C GLU A 317 8.84 13.15 14.20
N THR A 318 7.63 13.71 14.27
CA THR A 318 7.27 14.80 15.21
C THR A 318 6.39 14.33 16.37
N THR A 319 6.05 13.05 16.42
CA THR A 319 5.16 12.48 17.44
C THR A 319 5.91 11.55 18.39
N MET A 320 5.37 11.37 19.59
CA MET A 320 5.88 10.43 20.57
C MET A 320 4.78 9.41 20.86
N ILE A 321 4.99 8.15 20.47
CA ILE A 321 3.96 7.11 20.48
C ILE A 321 4.24 6.13 21.63
N CYS A 322 3.24 5.88 22.49
CA CYS A 322 3.29 4.79 23.45
C CYS A 322 2.91 3.46 22.80
N LEU A 323 3.55 2.37 23.23
CA LEU A 323 3.25 1.02 22.71
C LEU A 323 2.01 0.41 23.36
N THR A 324 1.78 0.69 24.64
CA THR A 324 0.66 0.12 25.39
C THR A 324 -0.08 1.21 26.14
N ILE A 325 -1.41 1.09 26.21
CA ILE A 325 -2.28 1.97 27.02
C ILE A 325 -1.86 1.96 28.50
N LYS A 326 -1.26 0.87 28.99
CA LYS A 326 -0.71 0.78 30.36
C LYS A 326 0.38 1.81 30.61
N ASP A 327 1.25 2.06 29.62
CA ASP A 327 2.35 3.01 29.74
C ASP A 327 1.81 4.45 29.85
N LEU A 328 0.70 4.75 29.15
CA LEU A 328 -0.03 6.02 29.34
C LEU A 328 -0.64 6.15 30.74
N ARG A 329 -1.21 5.07 31.28
CA ARG A 329 -1.81 5.09 32.62
C ARG A 329 -0.74 5.36 33.68
N ILE A 330 0.41 4.69 33.58
CA ILE A 330 1.55 4.92 34.47
C ILE A 330 2.00 6.38 34.41
N GLN A 331 2.10 6.97 33.21
CA GLN A 331 2.45 8.39 33.07
C GLN A 331 1.44 9.32 33.75
N SER A 332 0.14 9.00 33.67
CA SER A 332 -0.92 9.81 34.29
C SER A 332 -0.99 9.65 35.80
N GLU A 333 -0.77 8.45 36.33
CA GLU A 333 -0.91 8.14 37.75
C GLU A 333 0.38 8.44 38.53
N ASN A 334 1.54 8.11 37.96
CA ASN A 334 2.86 8.30 38.55
C ASN A 334 3.84 8.97 37.56
N PRO A 335 3.78 10.30 37.39
CA PRO A 335 4.65 11.03 36.46
C PRO A 335 6.15 10.81 36.75
N ASP A 336 6.52 10.67 38.02
CA ASP A 336 7.92 10.50 38.47
C ASP A 336 8.51 9.12 38.14
N GLU A 337 7.68 8.08 37.99
CA GLU A 337 8.12 6.75 37.54
C GLU A 337 8.26 6.68 36.01
N SER A 338 7.57 7.57 35.29
CA SER A 338 7.65 7.64 33.84
C SER A 338 9.00 8.25 33.41
N LYS A 339 9.89 7.42 32.88
CA LYS A 339 11.20 7.89 32.37
C LYS A 339 11.10 8.83 31.15
N ILE A 340 9.92 8.92 30.54
CA ILE A 340 9.68 9.63 29.27
C ILE A 340 8.52 10.60 29.52
N GLY A 341 8.82 11.90 29.43
CA GLY A 341 7.96 12.97 29.98
C GLY A 341 6.58 13.09 29.33
N TRP A 342 6.43 12.93 28.01
CA TRP A 342 5.14 13.16 27.33
C TRP A 342 4.96 12.31 26.07
N PHE A 343 3.98 11.39 26.08
CA PHE A 343 3.44 10.81 24.85
C PHE A 343 2.51 11.81 24.15
N THR A 344 2.24 11.60 22.86
CA THR A 344 1.24 12.38 22.10
C THR A 344 0.18 11.48 21.48
N HIS A 345 0.52 10.21 21.24
CA HIS A 345 -0.35 9.19 20.66
C HIS A 345 -0.08 7.84 21.32
N CYS A 346 -1.01 6.90 21.15
CA CYS A 346 -0.78 5.50 21.46
C CYS A 346 -1.02 4.58 20.29
N GLU A 347 -0.24 3.52 20.25
CA GLU A 347 -0.46 2.41 19.37
C GLU A 347 -1.74 1.66 19.77
N LEU A 348 -2.47 1.19 18.77
CA LEU A 348 -3.71 0.42 18.99
C LEU A 348 -3.41 -0.93 19.62
N HIS A 349 -2.47 -1.67 19.00
CA HIS A 349 -1.95 -2.92 19.52
C HIS A 349 -0.66 -3.30 18.77
N PRO A 350 0.43 -3.68 19.47
CA PRO A 350 1.71 -3.99 18.83
C PRO A 350 1.67 -5.11 17.77
N SER A 351 0.64 -5.98 17.76
CA SER A 351 0.52 -7.02 16.72
C SER A 351 0.18 -6.48 15.33
N LEU A 352 -0.29 -5.24 15.22
CA LEU A 352 -0.75 -4.65 13.97
C LEU A 352 0.40 -4.38 12.99
N ILE A 353 1.64 -4.40 13.47
CA ILE A 353 2.87 -4.35 12.67
C ILE A 353 3.01 -5.53 11.71
N LEU A 354 2.37 -6.65 12.02
CA LEU A 354 2.42 -7.86 11.21
C LEU A 354 1.54 -7.69 9.96
N GLY A 355 1.88 -8.42 8.90
CA GLY A 355 1.00 -8.62 7.75
C GLY A 355 0.08 -9.82 7.96
N ILE A 356 -0.91 -9.97 7.10
CA ILE A 356 -1.95 -11.01 7.21
C ILE A 356 -1.36 -12.42 7.40
N SER A 357 -0.39 -12.84 6.56
CA SER A 357 0.21 -14.18 6.68
C SER A 357 1.02 -14.40 7.95
N ALA A 358 1.62 -13.33 8.49
CA ALA A 358 2.42 -13.39 9.70
C ALA A 358 1.53 -13.38 10.95
N SER A 359 0.41 -12.67 10.90
CA SER A 359 -0.55 -12.57 12.00
C SER A 359 -1.30 -13.87 12.32
N VAL A 360 -1.26 -14.85 11.41
CA VAL A 360 -1.85 -16.19 11.62
C VAL A 360 -0.91 -17.12 12.39
N ILE A 361 0.38 -16.79 12.45
CA ILE A 361 1.39 -17.56 13.19
C ILE A 361 1.09 -17.42 14.69
N PRO A 362 0.96 -18.52 15.44
CA PRO A 362 0.83 -18.45 16.89
C PRO A 362 2.18 -18.03 17.51
N PHE A 363 2.13 -17.11 18.47
CA PHE A 363 3.29 -16.64 19.23
C PHE A 363 4.51 -16.21 18.37
N PRO A 364 4.33 -15.33 17.36
CA PRO A 364 5.42 -14.96 16.44
C PRO A 364 6.61 -14.29 17.16
N GLU A 365 6.38 -13.62 18.29
CA GLU A 365 7.39 -12.98 19.13
C GLU A 365 8.35 -13.96 19.82
N HIS A 366 7.91 -15.20 20.05
CA HIS A 366 8.72 -16.25 20.69
C HIS A 366 9.57 -17.04 19.69
N ASN A 367 9.45 -16.75 18.39
CA ASN A 367 10.20 -17.42 17.33
C ASN A 367 11.41 -16.61 16.88
N GLN A 368 12.45 -17.31 16.42
CA GLN A 368 13.53 -16.67 15.68
C GLN A 368 12.97 -15.95 14.44
N PRO A 369 13.35 -14.69 14.15
CA PRO A 369 12.75 -13.91 13.07
C PRO A 369 12.78 -14.58 11.68
N TYR A 370 13.86 -15.30 11.38
CA TYR A 370 13.98 -16.05 10.13
C TYR A 370 12.90 -17.13 9.98
N ARG A 371 12.55 -17.84 11.06
CA ARG A 371 11.51 -18.89 11.04
C ARG A 371 10.14 -18.31 10.75
N ASN A 372 9.85 -17.11 11.24
CA ASN A 372 8.63 -16.38 10.89
C ASN A 372 8.58 -16.10 9.38
N THR A 373 9.69 -15.66 8.78
CA THR A 373 9.75 -15.40 7.34
C THR A 373 9.47 -16.64 6.50
N VAL A 374 10.11 -17.77 6.83
CA VAL A 374 9.88 -19.06 6.16
C VAL A 374 8.41 -19.45 6.28
N LEU A 375 7.85 -19.40 7.50
CA LEU A 375 6.47 -19.80 7.76
C LEU A 375 5.45 -18.94 7.00
N THR A 376 5.68 -17.63 6.84
CA THR A 376 4.79 -16.80 6.02
C THR A 376 4.78 -17.19 4.53
N SER A 377 5.88 -17.74 4.03
CA SER A 377 5.97 -18.25 2.66
C SER A 377 5.28 -19.60 2.54
N THR A 378 5.50 -20.52 3.48
CA THR A 378 4.82 -21.82 3.55
C THR A 378 3.30 -21.67 3.72
N ASN A 379 2.84 -20.69 4.50
CA ASN A 379 1.40 -20.39 4.69
C ASN A 379 0.66 -20.08 3.38
N LYS A 380 1.37 -19.63 2.33
CA LYS A 380 0.76 -19.41 1.01
C LYS A 380 0.50 -20.71 0.28
N GLN A 381 1.30 -21.74 0.53
CA GLN A 381 1.24 -23.06 -0.11
C GLN A 381 0.34 -24.04 0.65
N THR A 382 -0.15 -23.66 1.82
CA THR A 382 -1.09 -24.46 2.61
C THR A 382 -2.33 -24.81 1.80
N ILE A 383 -2.89 -25.99 2.07
CA ILE A 383 -4.14 -26.47 1.46
C ILE A 383 -5.27 -26.29 2.46
N GLY A 384 -6.42 -25.84 1.98
CA GLY A 384 -7.62 -25.64 2.77
C GLY A 384 -8.80 -25.31 1.89
N ILE A 385 -9.85 -24.77 2.50
CA ILE A 385 -10.95 -24.19 1.74
C ILE A 385 -10.57 -22.74 1.40
N TYR A 386 -10.48 -22.42 0.11
CA TYR A 386 -10.12 -21.07 -0.34
C TYR A 386 -11.35 -20.19 -0.63
N VAL A 387 -12.47 -20.78 -1.05
CA VAL A 387 -13.75 -20.09 -1.29
C VAL A 387 -14.91 -21.06 -1.04
N GLY A 388 -16.08 -20.58 -0.60
CA GLY A 388 -17.22 -21.45 -0.29
C GLY A 388 -17.94 -22.01 -1.51
N ASN A 389 -17.95 -21.26 -2.63
CA ASN A 389 -18.62 -21.65 -3.87
C ASN A 389 -17.69 -22.40 -4.85
N PHE A 390 -16.68 -23.09 -4.34
CA PHE A 390 -15.66 -23.75 -5.16
C PHE A 390 -16.27 -24.85 -6.08
N HIS A 391 -17.37 -25.48 -5.67
CA HIS A 391 -18.10 -26.47 -6.48
C HIS A 391 -18.72 -25.89 -7.76
N CYS A 392 -19.11 -24.61 -7.77
CA CYS A 392 -19.73 -23.97 -8.93
C CYS A 392 -18.70 -23.26 -9.82
N ARG A 393 -17.44 -23.22 -9.38
CA ARG A 393 -16.41 -22.38 -9.97
C ARG A 393 -15.40 -23.24 -10.74
N MET A 394 -15.20 -22.92 -12.01
CA MET A 394 -14.22 -23.59 -12.86
C MET A 394 -12.86 -22.89 -12.79
N ASP A 395 -12.06 -23.21 -11.77
CA ASP A 395 -10.65 -22.80 -11.70
C ASP A 395 -9.76 -23.87 -12.37
N PRO A 396 -8.60 -23.49 -12.98
CA PRO A 396 -7.78 -24.41 -13.77
C PRO A 396 -7.16 -25.54 -12.94
N SER A 397 -6.74 -25.24 -11.72
CA SER A 397 -6.22 -26.20 -10.74
C SER A 397 -6.65 -25.77 -9.34
N MET A 398 -7.23 -26.68 -8.57
CA MET A 398 -7.78 -26.41 -7.25
C MET A 398 -7.52 -27.59 -6.31
N HIS A 399 -6.95 -27.32 -5.15
CA HIS A 399 -6.79 -28.30 -4.07
C HIS A 399 -7.74 -27.97 -2.92
N VAL A 400 -8.56 -28.95 -2.52
CA VAL A 400 -9.51 -28.79 -1.40
C VAL A 400 -9.30 -29.89 -0.39
N LEU A 401 -9.18 -29.50 0.88
CA LEU A 401 -9.04 -30.42 2.01
C LEU A 401 -10.41 -30.99 2.41
N TYR A 402 -10.50 -32.29 2.69
CA TYR A 402 -11.77 -32.95 3.05
C TYR A 402 -12.28 -32.48 4.41
N TYR A 403 -11.39 -32.48 5.41
CA TYR A 403 -11.73 -32.20 6.80
C TYR A 403 -10.84 -31.09 7.38
N PRO A 404 -11.03 -29.83 6.95
CA PRO A 404 -10.31 -28.71 7.52
C PRO A 404 -10.81 -28.44 8.95
N GLN A 405 -9.90 -28.21 9.88
CA GLN A 405 -10.23 -27.99 11.29
C GLN A 405 -9.79 -26.60 11.73
N LYS A 406 -10.52 -26.01 12.68
CA LYS A 406 -10.10 -24.76 13.30
C LYS A 406 -8.84 -25.03 14.13
N PRO A 407 -7.80 -24.19 14.04
CA PRO A 407 -6.61 -24.35 14.86
C PRO A 407 -6.98 -24.22 16.35
N LEU A 408 -6.34 -25.02 17.21
CA LEU A 408 -6.60 -24.98 18.66
C LEU A 408 -6.10 -23.67 19.27
N VAL A 409 -4.86 -23.29 18.97
CA VAL A 409 -4.27 -22.01 19.36
C VAL A 409 -4.60 -20.99 18.28
N LYS A 410 -5.25 -19.89 18.65
CA LYS A 410 -5.75 -18.88 17.71
C LYS A 410 -5.19 -17.51 18.09
N THR A 411 -4.67 -16.80 17.10
CA THR A 411 -4.50 -15.35 17.20
C THR A 411 -5.82 -14.65 16.87
N TRP A 412 -5.91 -13.36 17.21
CA TRP A 412 -7.08 -12.54 16.85
C TRP A 412 -7.37 -12.58 15.34
N MET A 413 -6.34 -12.46 14.50
CA MET A 413 -6.50 -12.53 13.04
C MET A 413 -6.95 -13.90 12.54
N THR A 414 -6.45 -14.99 13.15
CA THR A 414 -6.89 -16.35 12.83
C THR A 414 -8.38 -16.53 13.16
N GLN A 415 -8.86 -15.95 14.25
CA GLN A 415 -10.29 -15.96 14.59
C GLN A 415 -11.14 -15.23 13.56
N GLN A 416 -10.68 -14.10 13.02
CA GLN A 416 -11.41 -13.35 11.99
C GLN A 416 -11.40 -14.03 10.63
N LEU A 417 -10.24 -14.51 10.17
CA LEU A 417 -10.06 -15.04 8.81
C LEU A 417 -10.36 -16.54 8.68
N GLN A 418 -9.85 -17.36 9.60
CA GLN A 418 -9.89 -18.82 9.49
C GLN A 418 -11.04 -19.48 10.26
N SER A 419 -11.84 -18.72 11.02
CA SER A 419 -13.00 -19.30 11.72
C SER A 419 -14.07 -19.80 10.75
N LYS A 420 -14.24 -19.14 9.59
CA LYS A 420 -15.18 -19.54 8.54
C LYS A 420 -14.57 -20.50 7.53
N GLN A 421 -13.28 -20.31 7.19
CA GLN A 421 -12.57 -21.10 6.19
C GLN A 421 -11.20 -21.55 6.74
N PRO A 422 -11.18 -22.65 7.52
CA PRO A 422 -9.94 -23.15 8.08
C PRO A 422 -9.00 -23.70 6.99
N ALA A 423 -7.70 -23.58 7.25
CA ALA A 423 -6.65 -24.17 6.44
C ALA A 423 -5.84 -25.12 7.33
N GLY A 424 -5.69 -26.37 6.91
CA GLY A 424 -5.07 -27.43 7.69
C GLY A 424 -6.01 -28.23 8.60
N SER A 425 -5.43 -29.18 9.33
CA SER A 425 -6.10 -30.05 10.31
C SER A 425 -5.24 -30.16 11.56
N ASN A 426 -5.86 -30.30 12.75
CA ASN A 426 -5.10 -30.54 13.98
C ASN A 426 -4.63 -32.00 13.99
N ALA A 427 -3.39 -32.23 14.43
CA ALA A 427 -2.80 -33.55 14.56
C ALA A 427 -2.22 -33.72 15.97
N ILE A 428 -2.28 -34.94 16.50
CA ILE A 428 -1.55 -35.31 17.72
C ILE A 428 -0.10 -35.58 17.30
N VAL A 429 0.84 -34.82 17.86
CA VAL A 429 2.25 -34.88 17.52
C VAL A 429 3.04 -35.33 18.75
N ALA A 430 3.88 -36.35 18.58
CA ALA A 430 4.83 -36.81 19.59
C ALA A 430 6.26 -36.49 19.13
N ILE A 431 7.04 -35.80 19.96
CA ILE A 431 8.45 -35.50 19.69
C ILE A 431 9.28 -36.53 20.44
N ALA A 432 9.75 -37.55 19.73
CA ALA A 432 10.58 -38.61 20.29
C ALA A 432 11.52 -39.16 19.22
N SER A 433 12.70 -39.64 19.62
CA SER A 433 13.53 -40.47 18.74
C SER A 433 12.91 -41.87 18.66
N HIS A 434 12.48 -42.28 17.46
CA HIS A 434 11.81 -43.58 17.28
C HIS A 434 12.19 -44.19 15.94
N SER A 435 12.57 -45.47 15.95
CA SER A 435 12.84 -46.29 14.75
C SER A 435 13.93 -45.79 13.78
N GLY A 436 14.57 -44.65 14.04
CA GLY A 436 15.61 -44.07 13.17
C GLY A 436 15.09 -43.45 11.86
N PHE A 437 13.83 -43.64 11.50
CA PHE A 437 13.24 -43.09 10.28
C PHE A 437 12.82 -41.63 10.38
N ASN A 438 12.92 -41.00 11.56
CA ASN A 438 12.61 -39.59 11.79
C ASN A 438 13.86 -38.70 11.89
N GLN A 439 14.96 -39.10 11.24
CA GLN A 439 16.19 -38.31 11.17
C GLN A 439 16.09 -37.23 10.08
N LYS A 440 16.81 -36.11 10.28
CA LYS A 440 16.99 -35.03 9.28
C LYS A 440 15.69 -34.51 8.66
N ASP A 441 14.85 -33.87 9.48
CA ASP A 441 13.58 -33.23 9.09
C ASP A 441 12.49 -34.18 8.52
N VAL A 442 12.68 -35.49 8.62
CA VAL A 442 11.68 -36.49 8.22
C VAL A 442 10.67 -36.74 9.34
N ILE A 443 9.39 -36.84 8.99
CA ILE A 443 8.28 -37.09 9.91
C ILE A 443 7.69 -38.48 9.63
N ILE A 444 7.43 -39.26 10.68
CA ILE A 444 6.70 -40.52 10.61
C ILE A 444 5.22 -40.25 10.85
N MET A 445 4.35 -40.73 9.97
CA MET A 445 2.89 -40.59 10.10
C MET A 445 2.23 -41.93 10.45
N ASN A 446 1.17 -41.87 11.25
CA ASN A 446 0.37 -43.03 11.60
C ASN A 446 -0.56 -43.43 10.44
N GLN A 447 -0.31 -44.59 9.84
CA GLN A 447 -1.10 -45.10 8.72
C GLN A 447 -2.60 -45.21 9.03
N SER A 448 -2.96 -45.67 10.23
CA SER A 448 -4.37 -45.80 10.62
C SER A 448 -5.12 -44.46 10.63
N SER A 449 -4.42 -43.35 10.89
CA SER A 449 -5.00 -42.00 10.81
C SER A 449 -5.20 -41.55 9.36
N ILE A 450 -4.28 -41.91 8.46
CA ILE A 450 -4.38 -41.63 7.02
C ILE A 450 -5.56 -42.40 6.40
N ASP A 451 -5.74 -43.66 6.79
CA ASP A 451 -6.84 -44.51 6.33
C ASP A 451 -8.21 -43.96 6.73
N ARG A 452 -8.28 -43.30 7.90
CA ARG A 452 -9.47 -42.57 8.39
C ARG A 452 -9.67 -41.19 7.76
N GLY A 453 -8.71 -40.71 6.97
CA GLY A 453 -8.86 -39.47 6.19
C GLY A 453 -8.03 -38.28 6.65
N LEU A 454 -7.05 -38.47 7.54
CA LEU A 454 -6.11 -37.41 7.92
C LEU A 454 -5.41 -36.85 6.67
N PHE A 455 -5.49 -35.52 6.48
CA PHE A 455 -4.91 -34.77 5.35
C PHE A 455 -5.35 -35.20 3.94
N ARG A 456 -6.47 -35.93 3.78
CA ARG A 456 -7.03 -36.21 2.44
C ARG A 456 -7.46 -34.93 1.74
N SER A 457 -7.07 -34.78 0.48
CA SER A 457 -7.42 -33.64 -0.37
C SER A 457 -7.82 -34.10 -1.78
N THR A 458 -8.70 -33.34 -2.44
CA THR A 458 -9.07 -33.55 -3.84
C THR A 458 -8.40 -32.50 -4.71
N LEU A 459 -7.81 -32.93 -5.82
CA LEU A 459 -7.34 -32.05 -6.88
C LEU A 459 -8.40 -31.99 -7.98
N PHE A 460 -8.92 -30.80 -8.24
CA PHE A 460 -9.77 -30.51 -9.39
C PHE A 460 -8.94 -29.86 -10.49
N ARG A 461 -9.10 -30.35 -11.72
CA ARG A 461 -8.42 -29.80 -12.89
C ARG A 461 -9.42 -29.52 -14.00
N SER A 462 -9.48 -28.26 -14.42
CA SER A 462 -10.40 -27.82 -15.46
C SER A 462 -9.67 -27.68 -16.78
N TYR A 463 -10.26 -28.20 -17.86
CA TYR A 463 -9.74 -28.07 -19.22
C TYR A 463 -10.70 -27.21 -20.04
N ARG A 464 -10.15 -26.19 -20.73
CA ARG A 464 -10.93 -25.31 -21.62
C ARG A 464 -10.61 -25.66 -23.06
N ALA A 465 -11.62 -26.04 -23.83
CA ALA A 465 -11.55 -26.19 -25.27
C ALA A 465 -12.32 -25.04 -25.95
N CYS A 466 -11.76 -24.47 -27.02
CA CYS A 466 -12.46 -23.53 -27.87
C CYS A 466 -12.42 -24.08 -29.30
N LYS A 467 -13.58 -24.16 -29.96
CA LYS A 467 -13.64 -24.53 -31.36
C LYS A 467 -13.12 -23.36 -32.18
N ILE A 468 -11.85 -23.42 -32.58
CA ILE A 468 -11.30 -22.49 -33.56
C ILE A 468 -11.95 -22.88 -34.89
N ALA A 469 -12.65 -21.94 -35.54
CA ALA A 469 -13.32 -22.16 -36.83
C ALA A 469 -12.33 -22.30 -38.02
N LEU A 470 -11.12 -22.81 -37.75
CA LEU A 470 -10.14 -23.23 -38.73
C LEU A 470 -9.97 -24.74 -38.53
N MET A 471 -10.24 -25.52 -39.58
CA MET A 471 -10.16 -26.99 -39.66
C MET A 471 -11.42 -27.78 -39.29
N THR A 472 -12.46 -27.62 -40.11
CA THR A 472 -13.44 -28.70 -40.38
C THR A 472 -12.78 -29.92 -41.07
N ILE A 473 -11.52 -29.81 -41.51
CA ILE A 473 -10.80 -30.87 -42.24
C ILE A 473 -9.94 -31.75 -41.32
N LEU A 474 -9.33 -31.25 -40.23
CA LEU A 474 -8.44 -32.07 -39.38
C LEU A 474 -9.17 -32.88 -38.30
N ILE A 475 -10.33 -32.41 -37.84
CA ILE A 475 -11.06 -33.06 -36.72
C ILE A 475 -11.65 -34.41 -37.16
N ARG A 476 -11.98 -34.59 -38.45
CA ARG A 476 -12.44 -35.89 -38.97
C ARG A 476 -11.33 -36.94 -38.94
N THR A 477 -10.07 -36.58 -39.17
CA THR A 477 -8.98 -37.57 -39.27
C THR A 477 -8.45 -38.01 -37.90
N VAL A 478 -8.45 -37.12 -36.91
CA VAL A 478 -7.92 -37.43 -35.57
C VAL A 478 -8.94 -38.18 -34.71
N LEU A 479 -10.24 -37.84 -34.80
CA LEU A 479 -11.28 -38.55 -34.05
C LEU A 479 -11.53 -39.97 -34.59
N PHE A 480 -11.43 -40.18 -35.91
CA PHE A 480 -11.59 -41.52 -36.50
C PHE A 480 -10.52 -42.52 -36.02
N ASN A 481 -9.29 -42.04 -35.77
CA ASN A 481 -8.20 -42.88 -35.26
C ASN A 481 -8.34 -43.20 -33.76
N GLN A 482 -8.97 -42.32 -32.97
CA GLN A 482 -9.21 -42.59 -31.55
C GLN A 482 -10.42 -43.50 -31.32
N GLU A 483 -11.48 -43.38 -32.13
CA GLU A 483 -12.62 -44.32 -32.06
C GLU A 483 -12.21 -45.75 -32.43
N GLN A 484 -11.30 -45.95 -33.38
CA GLN A 484 -10.78 -47.29 -33.68
C GLN A 484 -9.87 -47.88 -32.57
N GLN A 485 -9.14 -47.05 -31.81
CA GLN A 485 -8.36 -47.53 -30.68
C GLN A 485 -9.25 -47.92 -29.48
N ILE A 486 -10.35 -47.21 -29.26
CA ILE A 486 -11.29 -47.54 -28.19
C ILE A 486 -12.08 -48.81 -28.53
N LEU A 487 -12.47 -49.01 -29.79
CA LEU A 487 -13.14 -50.25 -30.24
C LEU A 487 -12.23 -51.48 -30.21
N ARG A 488 -10.92 -51.34 -30.44
CA ARG A 488 -9.95 -52.45 -30.30
C ARG A 488 -9.61 -52.82 -28.85
N MET A 489 -9.95 -51.99 -27.88
CA MET A 489 -9.82 -52.31 -26.46
C MET A 489 -11.08 -52.95 -25.86
N MET A 490 -12.20 -52.97 -26.59
CA MET A 490 -13.49 -53.49 -26.12
C MET A 490 -13.95 -54.79 -26.80
N PHE A 491 -13.14 -55.40 -27.66
CA PHE A 491 -13.39 -56.73 -28.25
C PHE A 491 -12.17 -57.63 -28.18
#